data_AF-A0A0R0CNK9-F1
#
_entry.id   AF-A0A0R0CNK9-F1
#
_cell.length_a   1.000
_cell.length_b   1.000
_cell.length_c   1.000
_cell.angle_alpha   90.00
_cell.angle_beta   90.00
_cell.angle_gamma   90.00
#
_symmetry.space_group_name_H-M   'P 1'
#
loop_
_entity.id
_entity.type
_entity.pdbx_description
1 polymer ?
#
loop_
_entity_poly.entity_id
_entity_poly.type
_entity_poly.pdbx_seq_one_letter_code
_entity_poly.pdbx_strand_id
1 'polypeptide(L)'
;MKPYPSLPQALRSVPLRTIAPVTTLALLCFALWLWFDGERLAAAISGVLAVLALLASVWIHQRQPRLELGGVLLCVATVSGCLLSAWQLGSDALPWTYLVLMSNFFIVRNQIATPLNLMLVAGLLLMPGLLLGQPAQLQSLIVMVLVFGFGYHFSHRLQGDRTRLEMLASLDALTGVPNRRALEKSLQAHIDGMRAERFRQGLVVIDIDNFKEVNDRYGHGAGDIALSDLAAILRFELRENDQVFRFGGEEFVILVDTGSREALARFSERLRKMVYQSLRGPGGRITISAGAAMYAGEQRWQDWFARADAALYAAKAQGRNNVVVAE
;
A
#
# COMPACT_ATOMS: atom_id res chain seq x y z
N MET A 1 -8.02 15.53 -9.17
CA MET A 1 -7.62 14.13 -8.96
C MET A 1 -7.21 13.94 -7.51
N LYS A 2 -7.95 13.16 -6.73
CA LYS A 2 -7.59 12.85 -5.33
C LYS A 2 -6.28 12.03 -5.32
N PRO A 3 -5.36 12.25 -4.36
CA PRO A 3 -4.15 11.44 -4.26
C PRO A 3 -4.52 9.99 -3.94
N TYR A 4 -4.03 9.06 -4.76
CA TYR A 4 -4.23 7.62 -4.56
C TYR A 4 -3.67 7.17 -3.20
N PRO A 5 -4.27 6.15 -2.54
CA PRO A 5 -3.79 5.65 -1.25
C PRO A 5 -2.34 5.20 -1.37
N SER A 6 -1.52 5.61 -0.42
CA SER A 6 -0.11 5.24 -0.33
C SER A 6 0.05 3.72 -0.25
N LEU A 7 0.98 3.18 -1.06
CA LEU A 7 1.50 1.82 -1.04
C LEU A 7 1.59 1.21 0.38
N PRO A 8 1.37 -0.11 0.54
CA PRO A 8 1.69 -0.81 1.77
C PRO A 8 3.16 -0.56 2.15
N GLN A 9 3.39 0.02 3.33
CA GLN A 9 4.72 0.46 3.81
C GLN A 9 5.79 -0.63 3.70
N ALA A 10 5.42 -1.90 3.90
CA ALA A 10 6.30 -3.06 3.84
C ALA A 10 7.05 -3.18 2.49
N LEU A 11 6.39 -2.90 1.37
CA LEU A 11 6.97 -3.09 0.04
C LEU A 11 7.75 -1.86 -0.46
N ARG A 12 7.55 -0.68 0.15
CA ARG A 12 8.45 0.47 -0.02
C ARG A 12 9.77 0.28 0.73
N SER A 13 9.78 -0.55 1.76
CA SER A 13 10.98 -0.77 2.58
C SER A 13 12.03 -1.66 1.90
N VAL A 14 11.67 -2.47 0.90
CA VAL A 14 12.60 -3.44 0.27
C VAL A 14 13.78 -2.75 -0.43
N PRO A 15 13.57 -1.80 -1.38
CA PRO A 15 14.69 -1.10 -2.01
C PRO A 15 15.51 -0.31 -0.97
N LEU A 16 14.82 0.28 0.01
CA LEU A 16 15.42 1.03 1.11
C LEU A 16 16.38 0.16 1.94
N ARG A 17 15.96 -1.07 2.28
CA ARG A 17 16.74 -2.00 3.10
C ARG A 17 17.94 -2.59 2.36
N THR A 18 17.89 -2.69 1.04
CA THR A 18 19.02 -3.19 0.24
C THR A 18 20.00 -2.09 -0.15
N ILE A 19 19.50 -0.89 -0.50
CA ILE A 19 20.34 0.22 -0.97
C ILE A 19 21.06 0.89 0.20
N ALA A 20 20.37 1.12 1.33
CA ALA A 20 20.95 1.83 2.47
C ALA A 20 22.30 1.25 2.97
N PRO A 21 22.46 -0.06 3.23
CA PRO A 21 23.75 -0.60 3.69
C PRO A 21 24.85 -0.48 2.64
N VAL A 22 24.52 -0.64 1.35
CA VAL A 22 25.48 -0.48 0.24
C VAL A 22 25.96 0.97 0.17
N THR A 23 25.04 1.93 0.27
CA THR A 23 25.37 3.35 0.32
C THR A 23 26.23 3.70 1.53
N THR A 24 25.90 3.20 2.72
CA THR A 24 26.71 3.41 3.92
C THR A 24 28.13 2.90 3.74
N LEU A 25 28.30 1.69 3.19
CA LEU A 25 29.61 1.10 2.94
C LEU A 25 30.40 1.93 1.91
N ALA A 26 29.77 2.36 0.82
CA ALA A 26 30.41 3.18 -0.21
C ALA A 26 30.93 4.51 0.36
N LEU A 27 30.11 5.22 1.15
CA LEU A 27 30.51 6.48 1.81
C LEU A 27 31.65 6.24 2.81
N LEU A 28 31.61 5.15 3.57
CA LEU A 28 32.66 4.82 4.54
C LEU A 28 33.99 4.49 3.85
N CYS A 29 33.96 3.71 2.78
CA CYS A 29 35.15 3.43 1.97
C CYS A 29 35.74 4.70 1.35
N PHE A 30 34.88 5.60 0.85
CA PHE A 30 35.32 6.88 0.30
C PHE A 30 35.94 7.79 1.37
N ALA A 31 35.35 7.86 2.58
CA ALA A 31 35.92 8.59 3.71
C ALA A 31 37.30 8.07 4.11
N LEU A 32 37.47 6.74 4.16
CA LEU A 32 38.77 6.11 4.46
C LEU A 32 39.81 6.42 3.38
N TRP A 33 39.42 6.36 2.11
CA TRP A 33 40.30 6.71 1.01
C TRP A 33 40.78 8.17 1.11
N LEU A 34 39.85 9.13 1.32
CA LEU A 34 40.19 10.55 1.53
C LEU A 34 41.12 10.77 2.73
N TRP A 35 40.98 9.96 3.79
CA TRP A 35 41.85 10.04 4.95
C TRP A 35 43.29 9.66 4.61
N PHE A 36 43.49 8.59 3.83
CA PHE A 36 44.81 8.15 3.39
C PHE A 36 45.41 9.06 2.33
N ASP A 37 44.58 9.75 1.55
CA ASP A 37 45.00 10.75 0.56
C ASP A 37 45.43 12.09 1.19
N GLY A 38 45.20 12.27 2.50
CA GLY A 38 45.59 13.46 3.26
C GLY A 38 44.50 14.54 3.36
N GLU A 39 43.36 14.34 2.70
CA GLU A 39 42.20 15.23 2.67
C GLU A 39 41.32 15.11 3.94
N ARG A 40 41.90 15.45 5.11
CA ARG A 40 41.29 15.20 6.43
C ARG A 40 39.91 15.83 6.63
N LEU A 41 39.68 17.03 6.09
CA LEU A 41 38.38 17.71 6.22
C LEU A 41 37.31 16.99 5.42
N ALA A 42 37.58 16.65 4.15
CA ALA A 42 36.65 15.92 3.31
C ALA A 42 36.41 14.50 3.85
N ALA A 43 37.44 13.84 4.38
CA ALA A 43 37.30 12.55 5.05
C ALA A 43 36.35 12.64 6.25
N ALA A 44 36.47 13.68 7.09
CA ALA A 44 35.58 13.90 8.21
C ALA A 44 34.13 14.14 7.77
N ILE A 45 33.91 14.98 6.75
CA ILE A 45 32.56 15.23 6.18
C ILE A 45 31.97 13.92 5.65
N SER A 46 32.74 13.16 4.85
CA SER A 46 32.29 11.89 4.29
C SER A 46 31.98 10.86 5.38
N GLY A 47 32.77 10.83 6.46
CA GLY A 47 32.50 10.00 7.64
C GLY A 47 31.19 10.36 8.33
N VAL A 48 30.88 11.65 8.49
CA VAL A 48 29.58 12.12 9.03
C VAL A 48 28.43 11.68 8.11
N LEU A 49 28.58 11.80 6.80
CA LEU A 49 27.56 11.33 5.84
C LEU A 49 27.36 9.81 5.91
N ALA A 50 28.43 9.03 6.09
CA ALA A 50 28.35 7.58 6.29
C ALA A 50 27.60 7.22 7.58
N VAL A 51 27.84 7.96 8.68
CA VAL A 51 27.09 7.79 9.93
C VAL A 51 25.62 8.15 9.74
N LEU A 52 25.29 9.24 9.04
CA LEU A 52 23.91 9.59 8.72
C LEU A 52 23.21 8.50 7.89
N ALA A 53 23.88 7.96 6.88
CA ALA A 53 23.36 6.84 6.09
C ALA A 53 23.17 5.57 6.93
N LEU A 54 24.09 5.28 7.86
CA LEU A 54 23.98 4.17 8.81
C LEU A 54 22.77 4.33 9.74
N LEU A 55 22.60 5.51 10.32
CA LEU A 55 21.45 5.82 11.18
C LEU A 55 20.13 5.68 10.41
N ALA A 56 20.08 6.16 9.16
CA ALA A 56 18.95 5.95 8.27
C ALA A 56 18.70 4.45 8.05
N SER A 57 19.73 3.66 7.71
CA SER A 57 19.64 2.21 7.50
C SER A 57 19.08 1.46 8.72
N VAL A 58 19.62 1.75 9.92
CA VAL A 58 19.16 1.17 11.19
C VAL A 58 17.70 1.56 11.47
N TRP A 59 17.34 2.83 11.25
CA TRP A 59 16.00 3.31 11.50
C TRP A 59 14.95 2.64 10.60
N ILE A 60 15.29 2.47 9.32
CA ILE A 60 14.50 1.77 8.31
C ILE A 60 14.25 0.31 8.69
N HIS A 61 15.21 -0.33 9.36
CA HIS A 61 15.08 -1.72 9.83
C HIS A 61 14.27 -1.84 11.13
N GLN A 62 14.42 -0.91 12.07
CA GLN A 62 13.86 -1.03 13.41
C GLN A 62 12.46 -0.40 13.60
N ARG A 63 12.04 0.58 12.78
CA ARG A 63 10.75 1.28 12.96
C ARG A 63 10.00 1.51 11.65
N GLN A 64 8.89 0.80 11.45
CA GLN A 64 8.00 0.98 10.28
C GLN A 64 7.34 2.38 10.13
N PRO A 65 6.99 3.15 11.19
CA PRO A 65 6.16 4.35 11.00
C PRO A 65 6.89 5.57 10.40
N ARG A 66 8.21 5.53 10.15
CA ARG A 66 8.99 6.68 9.61
C ARG A 66 9.92 6.31 8.44
N LEU A 67 9.50 5.36 7.61
CA LEU A 67 10.25 4.95 6.40
C LEU A 67 10.57 6.13 5.46
N GLU A 68 9.67 7.11 5.34
CA GLU A 68 9.88 8.27 4.46
C GLU A 68 11.04 9.17 4.96
N LEU A 69 11.17 9.39 6.27
CA LEU A 69 12.23 10.22 6.82
C LEU A 69 13.61 9.56 6.69
N GLY A 70 13.69 8.24 6.92
CA GLY A 70 14.93 7.48 6.70
C GLY A 70 15.38 7.51 5.23
N GLY A 71 14.44 7.37 4.29
CA GLY A 71 14.73 7.50 2.86
C GLY A 71 15.24 8.90 2.47
N VAL A 72 14.64 9.96 3.02
CA VAL A 72 15.09 11.35 2.78
C VAL A 72 16.50 11.57 3.30
N LEU A 73 16.81 11.13 4.53
CA LEU A 73 18.16 11.25 5.09
C LEU A 73 19.21 10.53 4.25
N LEU A 74 18.86 9.35 3.72
CA LEU A 74 19.74 8.60 2.82
C LEU A 74 19.99 9.36 1.51
N CYS A 75 18.95 9.92 0.88
CA CYS A 75 19.11 10.72 -0.33
C CYS A 75 19.91 12.00 -0.09
N VAL A 76 19.76 12.65 1.06
CA VAL A 76 20.58 13.83 1.42
C VAL A 76 22.04 13.41 1.56
N ALA A 77 22.32 12.29 2.24
CA ALA A 77 23.68 11.79 2.39
C ALA A 77 24.34 11.45 1.04
N THR A 78 23.61 10.83 0.11
CA THR A 78 24.15 10.50 -1.23
C THR A 78 24.36 11.74 -2.10
N VAL A 79 23.43 12.69 -2.09
CA VAL A 79 23.57 13.95 -2.84
C VAL A 79 24.77 14.75 -2.32
N SER A 80 24.88 14.92 -1.00
CA SER A 80 26.04 15.60 -0.39
C SER A 80 27.35 14.86 -0.65
N GLY A 81 27.34 13.52 -0.60
CA GLY A 81 28.50 12.70 -0.92
C GLY A 81 28.97 12.88 -2.36
N CYS A 82 28.04 12.91 -3.33
CA CYS A 82 28.35 13.16 -4.73
C CYS A 82 28.92 14.56 -4.98
N LEU A 83 28.36 15.59 -4.34
CA LEU A 83 28.89 16.95 -4.45
C LEU A 83 30.30 17.05 -3.85
N LEU A 84 30.53 16.43 -2.69
CA LEU A 84 31.86 16.36 -2.08
C LEU A 84 32.86 15.61 -2.97
N SER A 85 32.47 14.47 -3.54
CA SER A 85 33.35 13.73 -4.45
C SER A 85 33.66 14.53 -5.72
N ALA A 86 32.68 15.25 -6.27
CA ALA A 86 32.89 16.11 -7.44
C ALA A 86 33.81 17.29 -7.13
N TRP A 87 33.73 17.85 -5.92
CA TRP A 87 34.64 18.89 -5.46
C TRP A 87 36.09 18.39 -5.37
N GLN A 88 36.31 17.17 -4.85
CA GLN A 88 37.66 16.64 -4.62
C GLN A 88 38.28 16.01 -5.88
N LEU A 89 37.50 15.25 -6.64
CA LEU A 89 38.00 14.45 -7.77
C LEU A 89 37.66 15.07 -9.14
N GLY A 90 36.93 16.19 -9.16
CA GLY A 90 36.50 16.81 -10.41
C GLY A 90 35.65 15.87 -11.26
N SER A 91 35.97 15.78 -12.55
CA SER A 91 35.21 14.97 -13.51
C SER A 91 35.26 13.47 -13.24
N ASP A 92 36.26 12.98 -12.51
CA ASP A 92 36.42 11.55 -12.24
C ASP A 92 35.35 11.02 -11.27
N ALA A 93 34.67 11.91 -10.54
CA ALA A 93 33.55 11.57 -9.67
C ALA A 93 32.18 11.53 -10.38
N LEU A 94 32.08 11.97 -11.65
CA LEU A 94 30.80 12.01 -12.36
C LEU A 94 30.07 10.65 -12.45
N PRO A 95 30.75 9.49 -12.56
CA PRO A 95 30.07 8.20 -12.58
C PRO A 95 29.18 7.92 -11.35
N TRP A 96 29.56 8.42 -10.17
CA TRP A 96 28.76 8.26 -8.94
C TRP A 96 27.42 8.98 -9.02
N THR A 97 27.38 10.11 -9.76
CA THR A 97 26.17 10.91 -9.89
C THR A 97 25.06 10.14 -10.62
N TYR A 98 25.40 9.28 -11.59
CA TYR A 98 24.42 8.47 -12.31
C TYR A 98 23.72 7.48 -11.38
N LEU A 99 24.49 6.84 -10.49
CA LEU A 99 23.95 5.93 -9.49
C LEU A 99 23.02 6.66 -8.52
N VAL A 100 23.40 7.84 -8.05
CA VAL A 100 22.60 8.63 -7.11
C VAL A 100 21.31 9.16 -7.75
N LEU A 101 21.40 9.71 -8.96
CA LEU A 101 20.24 10.17 -9.72
C LEU A 101 19.20 9.05 -9.89
N MET A 102 19.67 7.86 -10.26
CA MET A 102 18.83 6.69 -10.43
C MET A 102 18.27 6.19 -9.09
N SER A 103 19.11 5.98 -8.08
CA SER A 103 18.71 5.39 -6.79
C SER A 103 17.68 6.23 -6.05
N ASN A 104 17.76 7.57 -6.13
CA ASN A 104 16.86 8.46 -5.39
C ASN A 104 15.38 8.24 -5.80
N PHE A 105 15.10 7.92 -7.07
CA PHE A 105 13.74 7.58 -7.54
C PHE A 105 13.20 6.23 -7.04
N PHE A 106 14.08 5.36 -6.56
CA PHE A 106 13.70 4.08 -5.93
C PHE A 106 13.60 4.17 -4.40
N ILE A 107 14.29 5.14 -3.78
CA ILE A 107 14.34 5.32 -2.34
C ILE A 107 13.13 6.14 -1.85
N VAL A 108 12.83 7.27 -2.49
CA VAL A 108 11.76 8.19 -2.05
C VAL A 108 10.73 8.43 -3.16
N ARG A 109 9.59 9.02 -2.81
CA ARG A 109 8.55 9.42 -3.77
C ARG A 109 9.13 10.37 -4.82
N ASN A 110 8.65 10.30 -6.06
CA ASN A 110 9.10 11.17 -7.15
C ASN A 110 8.99 12.67 -6.80
N GLN A 111 7.97 13.07 -6.02
CA GLN A 111 7.80 14.45 -5.56
C GLN A 111 8.97 14.97 -4.70
N ILE A 112 9.70 14.08 -4.03
CA ILE A 112 10.88 14.39 -3.21
C ILE A 112 12.17 14.09 -4.00
N ALA A 113 12.22 12.98 -4.73
CA ALA A 113 13.39 12.59 -5.51
C ALA A 113 13.73 13.62 -6.61
N THR A 114 12.73 14.10 -7.34
CA THR A 114 12.90 15.09 -8.42
C THR A 114 13.61 16.35 -7.94
N PRO A 115 13.13 17.09 -6.90
CA PRO A 115 13.82 18.29 -6.45
C PRO A 115 15.22 17.99 -5.89
N LEU A 116 15.44 16.89 -5.17
CA LEU A 116 16.78 16.52 -4.67
C LEU A 116 17.76 16.26 -5.82
N ASN A 117 17.32 15.54 -6.86
CA ASN A 117 18.14 15.29 -8.04
C ASN A 117 18.40 16.56 -8.85
N LEU A 118 17.43 17.48 -8.95
CA LEU A 118 17.64 18.78 -9.58
C LEU A 118 18.65 19.64 -8.80
N MET A 119 18.61 19.61 -7.47
CA MET A 119 19.59 20.28 -6.61
C MET A 119 21.00 19.70 -6.81
N LEU A 120 21.14 18.38 -6.94
CA LEU A 120 22.42 17.75 -7.26
C LEU A 120 22.97 18.26 -8.60
N VAL A 121 22.17 18.20 -9.67
CA VAL A 121 22.59 18.66 -11.00
C VAL A 121 22.94 20.15 -10.98
N ALA A 122 22.13 20.98 -10.31
CA ALA A 122 22.42 22.41 -10.15
C ALA A 122 23.75 22.64 -9.40
N GLY A 123 23.98 21.91 -8.31
CA GLY A 123 25.23 21.99 -7.55
C GLY A 123 26.47 21.63 -8.38
N LEU A 124 26.37 20.62 -9.25
CA LEU A 124 27.45 20.23 -10.16
C LEU A 124 27.67 21.28 -11.27
N LEU A 125 26.60 21.89 -11.80
CA LEU A 125 26.70 22.95 -12.82
C LEU A 125 27.36 24.23 -12.29
N LEU A 126 27.22 24.50 -10.99
CA LEU A 126 27.86 25.64 -10.34
C LEU A 126 29.37 25.45 -10.15
N MET A 127 29.91 24.23 -10.30
CA MET A 127 31.34 23.96 -10.21
C MET A 127 32.02 24.27 -11.57
N PRO A 128 32.88 25.30 -11.64
CA PRO A 128 33.47 25.73 -12.90
C PRO A 128 34.28 24.63 -13.57
N GLY A 129 34.06 24.42 -14.88
CA GLY A 129 34.83 23.44 -15.67
C GLY A 129 34.51 21.97 -15.37
N LEU A 130 33.54 21.66 -14.50
CA LEU A 130 33.17 20.29 -14.17
C LEU A 130 32.32 19.62 -15.26
N LEU A 131 31.29 20.31 -15.73
CA LEU A 131 30.31 19.78 -16.69
C LEU A 131 30.35 20.47 -18.06
N LEU A 132 30.87 21.70 -18.11
CA LEU A 132 30.89 22.54 -19.30
C LEU A 132 32.33 22.97 -19.56
N GLY A 133 32.98 22.32 -20.53
CA GLY A 133 34.37 22.62 -20.88
C GLY A 133 34.88 21.74 -22.01
N GLN A 134 34.84 20.41 -21.82
CA GLN A 134 35.30 19.44 -22.81
C GLN A 134 34.15 18.61 -23.41
N PRO A 135 34.29 18.08 -24.65
CA PRO A 135 33.28 17.21 -25.26
C PRO A 135 32.89 16.00 -24.39
N ALA A 136 33.84 15.43 -23.64
CA ALA A 136 33.59 14.31 -22.73
C ALA A 136 32.64 14.71 -21.57
N GLN A 137 32.74 15.94 -21.06
CA GLN A 137 31.86 16.43 -19.99
C GLN A 137 30.45 16.72 -20.51
N LEU A 138 30.33 17.17 -21.76
CA LEU A 138 29.03 17.30 -22.43
C LEU A 138 28.35 15.93 -22.58
N GLN A 139 29.10 14.88 -22.91
CA GLN A 139 28.58 13.51 -22.93
C GLN A 139 28.09 13.10 -21.54
N SER A 140 28.85 13.40 -20.48
CA SER A 140 28.42 13.13 -19.11
C SER A 140 27.11 13.81 -18.75
N LEU A 141 26.90 15.07 -19.17
CA LEU A 141 25.65 15.80 -18.97
C LEU A 141 24.48 15.16 -19.72
N ILE A 142 24.68 14.74 -20.97
CA ILE A 142 23.66 14.02 -21.75
C ILE A 142 23.27 12.72 -21.03
N VAL A 143 24.25 11.96 -20.54
CA VAL A 143 24.00 10.74 -19.76
C VAL A 143 23.23 11.05 -18.48
N MET A 144 23.53 12.14 -17.75
CA MET A 144 22.76 12.54 -16.56
C MET A 144 21.30 12.82 -16.89
N VAL A 145 21.04 13.57 -17.97
CA VAL A 145 19.67 13.89 -18.41
C VAL A 145 18.91 12.62 -18.79
N LEU A 146 19.55 11.70 -19.51
CA LEU A 146 18.95 10.41 -19.87
C LEU A 146 18.66 9.58 -18.63
N VAL A 147 19.63 9.41 -17.71
CA VAL A 147 19.45 8.65 -16.47
C VAL A 147 18.34 9.25 -15.60
N PHE A 148 18.28 10.58 -15.48
CA PHE A 148 17.21 11.26 -14.76
C PHE A 148 15.85 11.00 -15.41
N GLY A 149 15.74 11.20 -16.72
CA GLY A 149 14.48 11.02 -17.47
C GLY A 149 13.98 9.58 -17.45
N PHE A 150 14.87 8.61 -17.72
CA PHE A 150 14.57 7.19 -17.63
C PHE A 150 14.21 6.77 -16.21
N GLY A 151 14.97 7.22 -15.20
CA GLY A 151 14.68 6.94 -13.79
C GLY A 151 13.30 7.44 -13.37
N TYR A 152 12.94 8.67 -13.76
CA TYR A 152 11.61 9.23 -13.51
C TYR A 152 10.51 8.42 -14.21
N HIS A 153 10.66 8.15 -15.51
CA HIS A 153 9.63 7.44 -16.28
C HIS A 153 9.47 6.00 -15.79
N PHE A 154 10.58 5.31 -15.52
CA PHE A 154 10.57 3.94 -15.00
C PHE A 154 9.92 3.87 -13.62
N SER A 155 10.28 4.75 -12.69
CA SER A 155 9.65 4.79 -11.36
C SER A 155 8.15 5.09 -11.46
N HIS A 156 7.74 6.00 -12.35
CA HIS A 156 6.33 6.30 -12.59
C HIS A 156 5.56 5.10 -13.17
N ARG A 157 6.13 4.42 -14.17
CA ARG A 157 5.54 3.21 -14.78
C ARG A 157 5.42 2.08 -13.77
N LEU A 158 6.47 1.82 -13.01
CA LEU A 158 6.50 0.77 -12.00
C LEU A 158 5.44 0.99 -10.91
N GLN A 159 5.22 2.25 -10.50
CA GLN A 159 4.14 2.60 -9.58
C GLN A 159 2.74 2.38 -10.20
N GLY A 160 2.57 2.72 -11.48
CA GLY A 160 1.32 2.53 -12.21
C GLY A 160 0.96 1.05 -12.40
N ASP A 161 1.89 0.25 -12.94
CA ASP A 161 1.70 -1.18 -13.19
C ASP A 161 1.43 -1.93 -11.90
N ARG A 162 2.10 -1.53 -10.83
CA ARG A 162 1.87 -2.10 -9.51
C ARG A 162 0.48 -1.79 -8.96
N THR A 163 0.00 -0.56 -9.12
CA THR A 163 -1.37 -0.21 -8.74
C THR A 163 -2.37 -1.05 -9.53
N ARG A 164 -2.08 -1.28 -10.82
CA ARG A 164 -2.91 -2.14 -11.67
C ARG A 164 -2.88 -3.60 -11.25
N LEU A 165 -1.71 -4.14 -10.89
CA LEU A 165 -1.58 -5.49 -10.33
C LEU A 165 -2.31 -5.61 -8.99
N GLU A 166 -2.22 -4.61 -8.13
CA GLU A 166 -2.97 -4.57 -6.87
C GLU A 166 -4.49 -4.51 -7.10
N MET A 167 -4.95 -3.79 -8.13
CA MET A 167 -6.36 -3.79 -8.54
C MET A 167 -6.80 -5.13 -9.14
N LEU A 168 -5.99 -5.76 -10.00
CA LEU A 168 -6.30 -7.09 -10.54
C LEU A 168 -6.32 -8.16 -9.45
N ALA A 169 -5.44 -8.04 -8.45
CA ALA A 169 -5.40 -8.88 -7.27
C ALA A 169 -6.43 -8.48 -6.19
N SER A 170 -7.36 -7.56 -6.48
CA SER A 170 -8.38 -7.10 -5.54
C SER A 170 -9.69 -7.87 -5.66
N LEU A 171 -9.82 -8.77 -6.64
CA LEU A 171 -10.98 -9.64 -6.80
C LEU A 171 -10.70 -11.03 -6.23
N ASP A 172 -11.75 -11.67 -5.73
CA ASP A 172 -11.73 -13.09 -5.39
C ASP A 172 -11.89 -13.92 -6.66
N ALA A 173 -11.00 -14.89 -6.87
CA ALA A 173 -10.93 -15.64 -8.13
C ALA A 173 -12.16 -16.52 -8.39
N LEU A 174 -12.82 -17.00 -7.32
CA LEU A 174 -13.99 -17.87 -7.44
C LEU A 174 -15.25 -17.05 -7.69
N THR A 175 -15.49 -16.05 -6.85
CA THR A 175 -16.76 -15.32 -6.83
C THR A 175 -16.75 -14.08 -7.73
N GLY A 176 -15.57 -13.55 -8.07
CA GLY A 176 -15.42 -12.32 -8.85
C GLY A 176 -15.85 -11.04 -8.12
N VAL A 177 -16.24 -11.12 -6.84
CA VAL A 177 -16.42 -9.93 -5.99
C VAL A 177 -15.08 -9.46 -5.44
N PRO A 178 -14.95 -8.19 -5.04
CA PRO A 178 -13.79 -7.71 -4.30
C PRO A 178 -13.43 -8.61 -3.10
N ASN A 179 -12.14 -8.82 -2.86
CA ASN A 179 -11.64 -9.69 -1.78
C ASN A 179 -11.38 -8.93 -0.48
N ARG A 180 -10.92 -9.64 0.54
CA ARG A 180 -10.54 -9.07 1.85
C ARG A 180 -9.62 -7.86 1.76
N ARG A 181 -8.61 -7.85 0.88
CA ARG A 181 -7.71 -6.69 0.75
C ARG A 181 -8.44 -5.46 0.22
N ALA A 182 -9.39 -5.65 -0.69
CA ALA A 182 -10.23 -4.58 -1.19
C ALA A 182 -11.16 -4.02 -0.10
N LEU A 183 -11.72 -4.91 0.74
CA LEU A 183 -12.53 -4.51 1.90
C LEU A 183 -11.74 -3.62 2.85
N GLU A 184 -10.57 -4.10 3.30
CA GLU A 184 -9.73 -3.38 4.27
C GLU A 184 -9.38 -1.97 3.76
N LYS A 185 -9.06 -1.85 2.47
CA LYS A 185 -8.80 -0.56 1.82
C LYS A 185 -10.05 0.34 1.77
N SER A 186 -11.21 -0.24 1.47
CA SER A 186 -12.48 0.52 1.42
C SER A 186 -12.87 1.03 2.80
N LEU A 187 -12.81 0.19 3.83
CA LEU A 187 -13.15 0.59 5.20
C LEU A 187 -12.18 1.63 5.75
N GLN A 188 -10.88 1.48 5.49
CA GLN A 188 -9.89 2.48 5.88
C GLN A 188 -10.16 3.83 5.19
N ALA A 189 -10.45 3.83 3.90
CA ALA A 189 -10.79 5.05 3.16
C ALA A 189 -12.04 5.75 3.71
N HIS A 190 -13.02 4.99 4.21
CA HIS A 190 -14.22 5.54 4.84
C HIS A 190 -13.93 6.18 6.20
N ILE A 191 -13.08 5.55 7.02
CA ILE A 191 -12.63 6.14 8.29
C ILE A 191 -11.74 7.36 8.08
N ASP A 192 -10.96 7.40 7.01
CA ASP A 192 -10.08 8.52 6.69
C ASP A 192 -10.84 9.68 5.99
N GLY A 193 -11.90 9.40 5.22
CA GLY A 193 -12.63 10.36 4.37
C GLY A 193 -13.87 11.02 5.02
N MET A 194 -13.88 12.35 5.12
CA MET A 194 -14.97 13.32 5.44
C MET A 194 -15.97 13.08 6.60
N ARG A 195 -16.13 14.11 7.45
CA ARG A 195 -16.74 14.11 8.80
C ARG A 195 -18.28 14.19 8.90
N ALA A 196 -19.03 14.36 7.79
CA ALA A 196 -20.47 14.64 7.86
C ALA A 196 -21.38 13.45 7.46
N GLU A 197 -20.97 12.60 6.53
CA GLU A 197 -21.82 11.51 5.98
C GLU A 197 -21.51 10.13 6.57
N ARG A 198 -20.48 9.99 7.41
CA ARG A 198 -20.01 8.69 7.92
C ARG A 198 -21.04 7.94 8.76
N PHE A 199 -21.85 8.66 9.54
CA PHE A 199 -22.83 8.05 10.45
C PHE A 199 -24.02 7.40 9.74
N ARG A 200 -24.08 7.51 8.41
CA ARG A 200 -25.11 6.89 7.58
C ARG A 200 -24.72 5.50 7.08
N GLN A 201 -23.46 5.11 7.26
CA GLN A 201 -22.93 3.87 6.72
C GLN A 201 -23.16 2.70 7.66
N GLY A 202 -23.54 1.58 7.07
CA GLY A 202 -23.69 0.29 7.72
C GLY A 202 -22.72 -0.73 7.14
N LEU A 203 -22.25 -1.61 8.01
CA LEU A 203 -21.47 -2.78 7.66
C LEU A 203 -22.29 -4.02 7.99
N VAL A 204 -22.38 -4.97 7.06
CA VAL A 204 -23.07 -6.26 7.27
C VAL A 204 -22.06 -7.37 7.02
N VAL A 205 -21.81 -8.20 8.02
CA VAL A 205 -21.00 -9.41 7.92
C VAL A 205 -21.95 -10.60 7.80
N ILE A 206 -21.77 -11.40 6.77
CA ILE A 206 -22.62 -12.50 6.37
C ILE A 206 -21.78 -13.77 6.38
N ASP A 207 -22.36 -14.87 6.85
CA ASP A 207 -21.73 -16.18 6.82
C ASP A 207 -22.75 -17.25 6.43
N ILE A 208 -22.31 -18.22 5.63
CA ILE A 208 -23.14 -19.34 5.19
C ILE A 208 -23.29 -20.36 6.33
N ASP A 209 -24.54 -20.58 6.73
CA ASP A 209 -24.84 -21.51 7.80
C ASP A 209 -24.48 -22.95 7.41
N ASN A 210 -23.71 -23.62 8.27
CA ASN A 210 -23.31 -25.02 8.12
C ASN A 210 -22.57 -25.31 6.79
N PHE A 211 -21.81 -24.34 6.26
CA PHE A 211 -21.09 -24.49 4.99
C PHE A 211 -20.13 -25.69 4.97
N LYS A 212 -19.49 -25.97 6.12
CA LYS A 212 -18.65 -27.16 6.27
C LYS A 212 -19.40 -28.46 5.97
N GLU A 213 -20.65 -28.60 6.41
CA GLU A 213 -21.46 -29.79 6.12
C GLU A 213 -21.77 -29.93 4.62
N VAL A 214 -21.95 -28.82 3.92
CA VAL A 214 -22.13 -28.81 2.45
C VAL A 214 -20.88 -29.37 1.77
N ASN A 215 -19.69 -28.90 2.18
CA ASN A 215 -18.41 -29.39 1.65
C ASN A 215 -18.17 -30.86 2.00
N ASP A 216 -18.39 -31.25 3.25
CA ASP A 216 -18.12 -32.60 3.73
C ASP A 216 -19.05 -33.63 3.06
N ARG A 217 -20.31 -33.26 2.78
CA ARG A 217 -21.30 -34.17 2.20
C ARG A 217 -21.31 -34.20 0.67
N TYR A 218 -21.05 -33.07 0.01
CA TYR A 218 -21.21 -32.91 -1.43
C TYR A 218 -19.91 -32.51 -2.17
N GLY A 219 -18.81 -32.38 -1.44
CA GLY A 219 -17.50 -32.02 -1.96
C GLY A 219 -17.31 -30.51 -2.13
N HIS A 220 -16.06 -30.08 -2.20
CA HIS A 220 -15.68 -28.67 -2.34
C HIS A 220 -16.26 -27.98 -3.57
N GLY A 221 -16.45 -28.70 -4.69
CA GLY A 221 -17.07 -28.15 -5.89
C GLY A 221 -18.52 -27.68 -5.65
N ALA A 222 -19.28 -28.36 -4.78
CA ALA A 222 -20.63 -27.91 -4.42
C ALA A 222 -20.59 -26.65 -3.54
N GLY A 223 -19.61 -26.55 -2.64
CA GLY A 223 -19.37 -25.34 -1.86
C GLY A 223 -18.98 -24.16 -2.75
N ASP A 224 -18.12 -24.39 -3.75
CA ASP A 224 -17.68 -23.36 -4.69
C ASP A 224 -18.82 -22.77 -5.52
N ILE A 225 -19.76 -23.63 -5.94
CA ILE A 225 -20.99 -23.22 -6.62
C ILE A 225 -21.86 -22.39 -5.66
N ALA A 226 -22.08 -22.85 -4.43
CA ALA A 226 -22.88 -22.12 -3.44
C ALA A 226 -22.30 -20.72 -3.12
N LEU A 227 -20.97 -20.60 -3.06
CA LEU A 227 -20.29 -19.30 -2.89
C LEU A 227 -20.47 -18.38 -4.09
N SER A 228 -20.36 -18.93 -5.30
CA SER A 228 -20.52 -18.19 -6.55
C SER A 228 -21.97 -17.68 -6.71
N ASP A 229 -22.94 -18.54 -6.40
CA ASP A 229 -24.37 -18.21 -6.44
C ASP A 229 -24.72 -17.16 -5.38
N LEU A 230 -24.21 -17.30 -4.15
CA LEU A 230 -24.40 -16.28 -3.11
C LEU A 230 -23.84 -14.94 -3.57
N ALA A 231 -22.61 -14.91 -4.13
CA ALA A 231 -22.00 -13.69 -4.62
C ALA A 231 -22.80 -13.05 -5.78
N ALA A 232 -23.44 -13.84 -6.63
CA ALA A 232 -24.33 -13.35 -7.68
C ALA A 232 -25.61 -12.75 -7.11
N ILE A 233 -26.25 -13.43 -6.15
CA ILE A 233 -27.45 -12.95 -5.46
C ILE A 233 -27.16 -11.62 -4.75
N LEU A 234 -26.06 -11.55 -3.99
CA LEU A 234 -25.68 -10.33 -3.29
C LEU A 234 -25.44 -9.18 -4.26
N ARG A 235 -24.69 -9.40 -5.35
CA ARG A 235 -24.46 -8.33 -6.35
C ARG A 235 -25.74 -7.82 -7.00
N PHE A 236 -26.71 -8.70 -7.24
CA PHE A 236 -27.99 -8.31 -7.86
C PHE A 236 -28.86 -7.47 -6.92
N GLU A 237 -28.81 -7.74 -5.61
CA GLU A 237 -29.60 -7.02 -4.60
C GLU A 237 -29.04 -5.64 -4.22
N LEU A 238 -27.78 -5.40 -4.54
CA LEU A 238 -27.05 -4.19 -4.15
C LEU A 238 -27.22 -3.06 -5.16
N ARG A 239 -27.28 -1.83 -4.65
CA ARG A 239 -27.29 -0.63 -5.48
C ARG A 239 -25.88 -0.34 -5.99
N GLU A 240 -25.78 0.55 -6.98
CA GLU A 240 -24.50 0.94 -7.60
C GLU A 240 -23.44 1.44 -6.58
N ASN A 241 -23.88 2.09 -5.50
CA ASN A 241 -22.98 2.62 -4.47
C ASN A 241 -22.72 1.63 -3.32
N ASP A 242 -23.46 0.52 -3.24
CA ASP A 242 -23.24 -0.49 -2.22
C ASP A 242 -22.14 -1.45 -2.67
N GLN A 243 -21.33 -1.94 -1.74
CA GLN A 243 -20.17 -2.77 -2.05
C GLN A 243 -20.26 -4.11 -1.34
N VAL A 244 -20.04 -5.21 -2.07
CA VAL A 244 -19.89 -6.55 -1.51
C VAL A 244 -18.45 -7.03 -1.64
N PHE A 245 -17.98 -7.71 -0.61
CA PHE A 245 -16.65 -8.28 -0.52
C PHE A 245 -16.72 -9.72 -0.03
N ARG A 246 -15.79 -10.56 -0.47
CA ARG A 246 -15.52 -11.86 0.16
C ARG A 246 -14.39 -11.71 1.17
N PHE A 247 -14.68 -11.90 2.45
CA PHE A 247 -13.73 -11.69 3.54
C PHE A 247 -12.96 -12.97 3.92
N GLY A 248 -13.67 -14.09 3.95
CA GLY A 248 -13.14 -15.39 4.38
C GLY A 248 -13.57 -16.52 3.43
N GLY A 249 -13.44 -17.76 3.91
CA GLY A 249 -13.84 -18.94 3.14
C GLY A 249 -15.32 -18.92 2.76
N GLU A 250 -16.19 -18.66 3.74
CA GLU A 250 -17.65 -18.63 3.62
C GLU A 250 -18.28 -17.30 4.04
N GLU A 251 -17.43 -16.29 4.27
CA GLU A 251 -17.83 -15.00 4.83
C GLU A 251 -17.83 -13.90 3.77
N PHE A 252 -18.92 -13.15 3.73
CA PHE A 252 -19.11 -11.97 2.89
C PHE A 252 -19.33 -10.74 3.74
N VAL A 253 -18.92 -9.58 3.23
CA VAL A 253 -19.08 -8.30 3.91
C VAL A 253 -19.68 -7.32 2.96
N ILE A 254 -20.69 -6.58 3.42
CA ILE A 254 -21.37 -5.55 2.64
C ILE A 254 -21.19 -4.21 3.33
N LEU A 255 -20.76 -3.22 2.57
CA LEU A 255 -20.70 -1.83 2.96
C LEU A 255 -21.81 -1.06 2.22
N VAL A 256 -22.68 -0.40 2.98
CA VAL A 256 -23.94 0.20 2.46
C VAL A 256 -24.20 1.55 3.13
N ASP A 257 -24.80 2.49 2.40
CA ASP A 257 -25.39 3.71 2.98
C ASP A 257 -26.88 3.49 3.22
N THR A 258 -27.26 3.28 4.48
CA THR A 258 -28.66 3.07 4.88
C THR A 258 -29.25 4.30 5.57
N GLY A 259 -28.44 5.25 6.00
CA GLY A 259 -28.87 6.45 6.73
C GLY A 259 -29.21 6.22 8.20
N SER A 260 -29.77 5.06 8.57
CA SER A 260 -30.12 4.73 9.95
C SER A 260 -29.96 3.24 10.27
N ARG A 261 -29.94 2.92 11.57
CA ARG A 261 -29.88 1.54 12.08
C ARG A 261 -31.11 0.72 11.69
N GLU A 262 -32.30 1.32 11.71
CA GLU A 262 -33.56 0.65 11.33
C GLU A 262 -33.58 0.34 9.84
N ALA A 263 -33.04 1.25 9.01
CA ALA A 263 -32.87 0.99 7.59
C ALA A 263 -31.85 -0.14 7.33
N LEU A 264 -30.76 -0.18 8.11
CA LEU A 264 -29.79 -1.28 8.07
C LEU A 264 -30.39 -2.63 8.46
N ALA A 265 -31.23 -2.64 9.50
CA ALA A 265 -31.96 -3.85 9.91
C ALA A 265 -32.89 -4.35 8.81
N ARG A 266 -33.69 -3.45 8.22
CA ARG A 266 -34.60 -3.80 7.10
C ARG A 266 -33.84 -4.31 5.88
N PHE A 267 -32.72 -3.67 5.55
CA PHE A 267 -31.84 -4.07 4.44
C PHE A 267 -31.27 -5.48 4.67
N SER A 268 -30.70 -5.71 5.85
CA SER A 268 -30.06 -6.99 6.20
C SER A 268 -31.09 -8.13 6.23
N GLU A 269 -32.29 -7.89 6.77
CA GLU A 269 -33.36 -8.88 6.77
C GLU A 269 -33.92 -9.16 5.36
N ARG A 270 -33.97 -8.15 4.48
CA ARG A 270 -34.32 -8.34 3.07
C ARG A 270 -33.30 -9.25 2.38
N LEU A 271 -32.00 -9.00 2.57
CA LEU A 271 -30.94 -9.83 2.02
C LEU A 271 -31.07 -11.28 2.50
N ARG A 272 -31.25 -11.50 3.80
CA ARG A 272 -31.43 -12.84 4.37
C ARG A 272 -32.61 -13.57 3.72
N LYS A 273 -33.77 -12.91 3.61
CA LYS A 273 -34.96 -13.50 2.96
C LYS A 273 -34.72 -13.82 1.49
N MET A 274 -34.05 -12.94 0.75
CA MET A 274 -33.71 -13.17 -0.65
C MET A 274 -32.78 -14.37 -0.82
N VAL A 275 -31.73 -14.47 0.00
CA VAL A 275 -30.83 -15.62 -0.01
C VAL A 275 -31.59 -16.91 0.35
N TYR A 276 -32.44 -16.89 1.37
CA TYR A 276 -33.28 -18.03 1.74
C TYR A 276 -34.21 -18.49 0.59
N GLN A 277 -34.70 -17.55 -0.23
CA GLN A 277 -35.57 -17.83 -1.36
C GLN A 277 -34.82 -18.33 -2.59
N SER A 278 -33.61 -17.82 -2.85
CA SER A 278 -32.91 -18.04 -4.12
C SER A 278 -31.76 -19.03 -4.02
N LEU A 279 -31.01 -19.06 -2.91
CA LEU A 279 -29.83 -19.90 -2.78
C LEU A 279 -30.23 -21.36 -2.53
N ARG A 280 -29.70 -22.26 -3.36
CA ARG A 280 -29.96 -23.69 -3.31
C ARG A 280 -28.65 -24.45 -3.45
N GLY A 281 -28.54 -25.57 -2.76
CA GLY A 281 -27.46 -26.52 -2.92
C GLY A 281 -27.99 -27.95 -3.08
N PRO A 282 -27.11 -28.93 -3.22
CA PRO A 282 -27.49 -30.33 -3.42
C PRO A 282 -28.35 -30.93 -2.29
N GLY A 283 -28.19 -30.40 -1.07
CA GLY A 283 -28.96 -30.79 0.12
C GLY A 283 -30.24 -29.99 0.35
N GLY A 284 -30.62 -29.09 -0.57
CA GLY A 284 -31.79 -28.24 -0.44
C GLY A 284 -31.44 -26.76 -0.21
N ARG A 285 -32.13 -26.11 0.74
CA ARG A 285 -31.92 -24.69 0.99
C ARG A 285 -30.65 -24.46 1.81
N ILE A 286 -29.85 -23.50 1.38
CA ILE A 286 -28.71 -22.98 2.13
C ILE A 286 -29.15 -21.66 2.75
N THR A 287 -28.87 -21.46 4.03
CA THR A 287 -29.22 -20.25 4.77
C THR A 287 -27.98 -19.44 5.13
N ILE A 288 -28.19 -18.18 5.49
CA ILE A 288 -27.13 -17.30 5.97
C ILE A 288 -27.53 -16.69 7.30
N SER A 289 -26.53 -16.45 8.15
CA SER A 289 -26.64 -15.58 9.31
C SER A 289 -25.94 -14.27 9.00
N ALA A 290 -26.46 -13.16 9.53
CA ALA A 290 -25.87 -11.84 9.33
C ALA A 290 -25.77 -11.02 10.63
N GLY A 291 -24.62 -10.37 10.81
CA GLY A 291 -24.39 -9.37 11.83
C GLY A 291 -24.18 -8.00 11.20
N ALA A 292 -24.87 -6.98 11.67
CA ALA A 292 -24.76 -5.64 11.11
C ALA A 292 -24.40 -4.59 12.16
N ALA A 293 -23.66 -3.55 11.79
CA ALA A 293 -23.35 -2.43 12.65
C ALA A 293 -23.31 -1.11 11.87
N MET A 294 -23.95 -0.07 12.41
CA MET A 294 -23.77 1.30 11.92
C MET A 294 -22.38 1.81 12.33
N TYR A 295 -21.74 2.59 11.46
CA TYR A 295 -20.54 3.31 11.84
C TYR A 295 -20.85 4.31 12.96
N ALA A 296 -20.12 4.22 14.07
CA ALA A 296 -20.36 4.98 15.29
C ALA A 296 -19.20 5.92 15.67
N GLY A 297 -18.28 6.19 14.74
CA GLY A 297 -17.15 7.09 14.98
C GLY A 297 -15.86 6.36 15.40
N GLU A 298 -15.75 5.07 15.10
CA GLU A 298 -14.57 4.27 15.35
C GLU A 298 -13.32 4.85 14.69
N GLN A 299 -12.20 4.87 15.42
CA GLN A 299 -10.92 5.35 14.89
C GLN A 299 -10.23 4.33 13.98
N ARG A 300 -10.61 3.06 14.08
CA ARG A 300 -10.03 1.96 13.31
C ARG A 300 -11.15 1.09 12.77
N TRP A 301 -11.01 0.62 11.55
CA TRP A 301 -12.07 -0.15 10.89
C TRP A 301 -12.26 -1.52 11.53
N GLN A 302 -11.22 -2.04 12.18
CA GLN A 302 -11.26 -3.28 12.93
C GLN A 302 -12.27 -3.20 14.07
N ASP A 303 -12.40 -2.05 14.73
CA ASP A 303 -13.35 -1.87 15.82
C ASP A 303 -14.80 -1.87 15.30
N TRP A 304 -15.04 -1.27 14.12
CA TRP A 304 -16.34 -1.31 13.45
C TRP A 304 -16.69 -2.72 12.95
N PHE A 305 -15.72 -3.40 12.32
CA PHE A 305 -15.85 -4.78 11.87
C PHE A 305 -16.15 -5.72 13.04
N ALA A 306 -15.43 -5.59 14.16
CA ALA A 306 -15.62 -6.43 15.34
C ALA A 306 -17.03 -6.31 15.94
N ARG A 307 -17.65 -5.11 15.89
CA ARG A 307 -19.06 -4.94 16.30
C ARG A 307 -20.03 -5.71 15.42
N ALA A 308 -19.84 -5.64 14.10
CA ALA A 308 -20.68 -6.38 13.16
C ALA A 308 -20.47 -7.90 13.29
N ASP A 309 -19.23 -8.34 13.50
CA ASP A 309 -18.88 -9.75 13.73
C ASP A 309 -19.45 -10.29 15.05
N ALA A 310 -19.40 -9.52 16.13
CA ALA A 310 -20.04 -9.88 17.39
C ALA A 310 -21.57 -10.04 17.23
N ALA A 311 -22.20 -9.19 16.41
CA ALA A 311 -23.61 -9.34 16.07
C ALA A 311 -23.87 -10.62 15.24
N LEU A 312 -22.98 -10.97 14.31
CA LEU A 312 -23.09 -12.20 13.52
C LEU A 312 -23.00 -13.44 14.43
N TYR A 313 -22.06 -13.43 15.38
CA TYR A 313 -21.94 -14.48 16.38
C TYR A 313 -23.24 -14.63 17.18
N ALA A 314 -23.85 -13.52 17.60
CA ALA A 314 -25.14 -13.54 18.29
C ALA A 314 -26.27 -14.09 17.40
N ALA A 315 -26.29 -13.76 16.11
CA ALA A 315 -27.27 -14.28 15.15
C ALA A 315 -27.15 -15.81 15.01
N LYS A 316 -25.92 -16.34 14.90
CA LYS A 316 -25.67 -17.79 14.88
C LYS A 316 -26.11 -18.48 16.17
N ALA A 317 -25.83 -17.86 17.33
CA ALA A 317 -26.21 -18.39 18.64
C ALA A 317 -27.75 -18.45 18.84
N GLN A 318 -28.50 -17.58 18.16
CA GLN A 318 -29.97 -17.54 18.19
C GLN A 318 -30.65 -18.56 17.25
N GLY A 319 -29.90 -19.53 16.74
CA GLY A 319 -30.45 -20.62 15.91
C GLY A 319 -30.20 -20.48 14.42
N ARG A 320 -29.25 -19.61 14.01
CA ARG A 320 -28.86 -19.36 12.60
C ARG A 320 -30.02 -18.85 11.75
N ASN A 321 -29.80 -18.64 10.44
CA ASN A 321 -30.79 -18.06 9.53
C ASN A 321 -31.45 -16.79 10.10
N ASN A 322 -30.62 -15.92 10.69
CA ASN A 322 -31.08 -14.77 11.46
C ASN A 322 -30.19 -13.55 11.23
N VAL A 323 -30.71 -12.37 11.57
CA VAL A 323 -30.00 -11.10 11.51
C VAL A 323 -29.98 -10.46 12.89
N VAL A 324 -28.80 -10.02 13.33
CA VAL A 324 -28.66 -9.18 14.53
C VAL A 324 -27.96 -7.89 14.15
N VAL A 325 -28.46 -6.76 14.67
CA VAL A 325 -27.83 -5.44 14.47
C VAL A 325 -27.26 -4.96 15.80
N ALA A 326 -25.95 -4.75 15.86
CA ALA A 326 -25.24 -4.23 17.02
C ALA A 326 -25.86 -2.90 17.50
N GLU A 327 -25.80 -2.69 18.81
CA GLU A 327 -26.20 -1.42 19.44
C GLU A 327 -25.30 -0.26 19.04
#